data_AF-A0A6I6UVX8-F1
#
_entry.id   AF-A0A6I6UVX8-F1
#
_cell.length_a   1.000
_cell.length_b   1.000
_cell.length_c   1.000
_cell.angle_alpha   90.00
_cell.angle_beta   90.00
_cell.angle_gamma   90.00
#
_symmetry.space_group_name_H-M   'P 1'
#
loop_
_entity.id
_entity.type
_entity.pdbx_description
1 polymer ?
#
loop_
_entity_poly.entity_id
_entity_poly.type
_entity_poly.pdbx_seq_one_letter_code
_entity_poly.pdbx_strand_id
1 'polypeptide(L)' 'MSFHEIKSFLHLEKVKQSSIMTVTYCWEIKLAYYEEEGYYGYAYTTRNQDEIKWEKLNTNSNKEAAEIMKKKCKSHSK' A
#
# COMPACT_ATOMS: atom_id res chain seq x y z
N MET A 1 -20.22 -6.22 1.51
CA MET A 1 -19.28 -6.77 0.52
C MET A 1 -18.20 -7.52 1.26
N SER A 2 -18.02 -8.82 1.03
CA SER A 2 -16.90 -9.57 1.60
C SER A 2 -15.69 -9.41 0.69
N PHE A 3 -14.74 -8.57 1.10
CA PHE A 3 -13.45 -8.48 0.45
C PHE A 3 -12.65 -9.74 0.79
N HIS A 4 -12.48 -10.64 -0.18
CA HIS A 4 -11.55 -11.74 -0.02
C HIS A 4 -10.16 -11.19 -0.37
N GLU A 5 -9.28 -11.11 0.63
CA GLU A 5 -7.88 -10.75 0.41
C GLU A 5 -7.26 -11.79 -0.53
N ILE A 6 -6.70 -11.33 -1.65
CA ILE A 6 -6.11 -12.24 -2.66
C ILE A 6 -4.59 -12.22 -2.53
N LYS A 7 -4.01 -11.09 -2.12
CA LYS A 7 -2.57 -10.96 -1.88
C LYS A 7 -2.26 -9.94 -0.78
N SER A 8 -1.28 -10.27 0.05
CA SER A 8 -0.60 -9.35 0.95
C SER A 8 0.90 -9.41 0.73
N PHE A 9 1.59 -8.28 0.89
CA PHE A 9 3.04 -8.21 0.84
C PHE A 9 3.58 -7.01 1.61
N LEU A 10 4.82 -7.13 2.08
CA LEU A 10 5.53 -6.07 2.77
C LEU A 10 6.25 -5.16 1.77
N HIS A 11 6.10 -3.86 1.96
CA HIS A 11 6.82 -2.81 1.25
C HIS A 11 7.64 -1.99 2.26
N LEU A 12 8.94 -1.87 2.02
CA LEU A 12 9.85 -1.08 2.84
C LEU A 12 10.15 0.25 2.14
N GLU A 13 9.73 1.36 2.73
CA GLU A 13 10.05 2.69 2.24
C GLU A 13 11.13 3.32 3.14
N LYS A 14 12.27 3.70 2.57
CA LYS A 14 13.35 4.39 3.30
C LYS A 14 13.31 5.87 2.99
N VAL A 15 13.07 6.68 4.00
CA VAL A 15 12.98 8.14 3.88
C VAL A 15 14.12 8.78 4.65
N LYS A 16 14.90 9.62 3.96
CA LYS A 16 16.00 10.37 4.56
C LYS A 16 15.43 11.67 5.12
N GLN A 17 15.27 11.73 6.44
CA GLN A 17 14.76 12.92 7.12
C GLN A 17 15.85 13.98 7.35
N SER A 18 17.12 13.57 7.48
CA SER A 18 18.26 14.48 7.61
C SER A 18 19.55 13.86 7.07
N SER A 19 20.65 14.62 7.06
CA SER A 19 21.98 14.16 6.63
C SER A 19 22.46 12.89 7.34
N ILE A 20 21.94 12.63 8.55
CA ILE A 20 22.37 11.57 9.47
C ILE A 20 21.27 10.55 9.80
N MET A 21 20.00 10.82 9.48
CA MET A 21 18.88 9.96 9.89
C MET A 21 18.08 9.44 8.70
N THR A 22 18.08 8.11 8.56
CA THR A 22 17.21 7.37 7.63
C THR A 22 16.13 6.65 8.43
N VAL A 23 14.89 6.87 8.03
CA VAL A 23 13.69 6.30 8.64
C VAL A 23 13.14 5.25 7.69
N THR A 24 13.07 3.99 8.12
CA THR A 24 12.43 2.92 7.36
C THR A 24 10.97 2.77 7.83
N TYR A 25 10.04 2.88 6.90
CA TYR A 25 8.63 2.56 7.08
C TYR A 25 8.34 1.17 6.52
N CYS A 26 7.78 0.30 7.36
CA CYS A 26 7.27 -0.99 6.93
C CYS A 26 5.77 -0.86 6.69
N TRP A 27 5.37 -1.01 5.42
CA TRP A 27 3.97 -1.03 5.01
C TRP A 27 3.57 -2.46 4.67
N GLU A 28 2.51 -2.97 5.30
CA GLU A 28 1.84 -4.16 4.81
C GLU A 28 0.75 -3.72 3.83
N ILE A 29 0.91 -4.08 2.56
CA ILE A 29 -0.04 -3.78 1.49
C ILE A 29 -0.91 -5.02 1.28
N LYS A 30 -2.21 -4.80 1.18
CA LYS A 30 -3.23 -5.81 0.90
C LYS A 30 -3.97 -5.43 -0.36
N LEU A 31 -4.15 -6.41 -1.25
CA LEU A 31 -4.89 -6.27 -2.50
C LEU A 31 -6.06 -7.24 -2.52
N ALA A 32 -7.22 -6.73 -2.91
CA ALA A 32 -8.42 -7.50 -3.23
C ALA A 32 -8.79 -7.25 -4.70
N TYR A 33 -9.32 -8.25 -5.39
CA TYR A 33 -9.83 -8.12 -6.76
C TYR A 33 -11.32 -8.44 -6.76
N TYR A 34 -12.08 -7.64 -7.49
CA TYR A 34 -13.51 -7.84 -7.70
C TYR A 34 -13.78 -7.85 -9.19
N GLU A 35 -14.37 -8.92 -9.73
CA GLU A 35 -14.41 -9.18 -11.18
C GLU A 35 -14.98 -8.04 -12.01
N GLU A 36 -16.02 -7.36 -11.51
CA GLU A 36 -16.70 -6.26 -12.22
C GLU A 36 -16.06 -4.88 -11.98
N GLU A 37 -15.22 -4.76 -10.95
CA GLU A 37 -14.73 -3.46 -10.48
C GLU A 37 -13.20 -3.32 -10.49
N GLY A 38 -12.46 -4.41 -10.55
CA GLY A 38 -11.01 -4.43 -10.54
C GLY A 38 -10.40 -4.49 -9.15
N TYR A 39 -9.15 -4.00 -9.03
CA TYR A 39 -8.39 -4.06 -7.79
C TYR A 39 -8.76 -2.97 -6.80
N TYR A 40 -8.82 -3.38 -5.54
CA TYR A 40 -8.86 -2.56 -4.35
C TYR A 40 -7.56 -2.72 -3.57
N GLY A 41 -7.13 -1.65 -2.91
CA GLY A 41 -5.91 -1.66 -2.11
C GLY A 41 -6.13 -1.09 -0.72
N TYR A 42 -5.45 -1.68 0.25
CA TYR A 42 -5.31 -1.19 1.62
C TYR A 42 -3.85 -1.30 2.02
N ALA A 43 -3.39 -0.41 2.87
CA ALA A 43 -2.07 -0.55 3.46
C ALA A 43 -2.06 -0.02 4.88
N TYR A 44 -1.23 -0.59 5.74
CA TYR A 44 -0.97 -0.03 7.07
C TYR A 44 0.51 -0.06 7.38
N THR A 45 0.96 0.88 8.20
CA THR A 45 2.30 0.88 8.76
C THR A 45 2.27 0.78 10.28
N THR A 46 3.12 -0.09 10.83
CA THR A 46 3.27 -0.25 12.27
C THR A 46 4.00 0.93 12.93
N ARG A 47 4.70 1.77 12.15
CA ARG A 47 5.57 2.82 12.68
C ARG A 47 4.80 4.04 13.17
N ASN A 48 3.88 4.55 12.35
CA ASN A 48 3.07 5.73 12.67
C ASN A 48 1.59 5.38 12.91
N GLN A 49 1.24 4.09 12.92
CA GLN A 49 -0.14 3.61 12.92
C GLN A 49 -0.99 4.25 11.79
N ASP A 50 -0.33 4.64 10.70
CA ASP A 50 -0.98 5.23 9.55
C ASP A 50 -1.56 4.12 8.67
N GLU A 51 -2.70 4.40 8.06
CA GLU A 51 -3.41 3.48 7.20
C GLU A 51 -3.91 4.17 5.93
N ILE A 52 -3.72 3.49 4.80
CA ILE A 52 -4.41 3.78 3.55
C ILE A 52 -5.63 2.87 3.54
N LYS A 53 -6.81 3.45 3.79
CA LYS A 53 -8.09 2.74 3.79
C LYS A 53 -8.36 2.10 2.44
N TRP A 54 -9.18 1.04 2.46
CA TRP A 54 -9.61 0.36 1.24
C TRP A 54 -10.17 1.34 0.21
N GLU A 55 -9.56 1.34 -0.96
CA GLU A 55 -9.99 2.19 -2.07
C GLU A 55 -9.78 1.50 -3.41
N LYS A 56 -10.59 1.90 -4.39
CA LYS A 56 -10.55 1.38 -5.76
C LYS A 56 -9.31 1.91 -6.49
N LEU A 57 -8.54 1.01 -7.10
CA LEU A 57 -7.29 1.35 -7.79
C LEU A 57 -7.48 1.56 -9.30
N ASN A 58 -8.70 1.40 -9.81
CA ASN A 58 -9.06 1.58 -11.23
C ASN A 58 -8.14 0.83 -12.21
N THR A 59 -7.70 -0.37 -11.83
CA THR A 59 -6.90 -1.26 -12.67
C THR A 59 -7.33 -2.70 -12.45
N ASN A 60 -7.19 -3.52 -13.50
CA ASN A 60 -7.37 -4.96 -13.45
C ASN A 60 -6.04 -5.71 -13.44
N SER A 61 -4.91 -4.99 -13.43
CA SER A 61 -3.57 -5.57 -13.39
C SER A 61 -3.03 -5.61 -11.96
N ASN A 62 -2.71 -6.83 -11.49
CA ASN A 62 -2.12 -7.03 -10.17
C ASN A 62 -0.82 -6.22 -9.98
N LYS A 63 0.00 -6.14 -11.05
CA LYS A 63 1.27 -5.41 -11.03
C LYS A 63 1.04 -3.91 -10.91
N GLU A 64 0.08 -3.37 -11.67
CA GLU A 64 -0.26 -1.94 -11.58
C GLU A 64 -0.87 -1.59 -10.22
N ALA A 65 -1.76 -2.44 -9.71
CA ALA A 65 -2.36 -2.27 -8.39
C ALA A 65 -1.28 -2.18 -7.28
N ALA A 66 -0.29 -3.07 -7.33
CA ALA A 66 0.84 -3.04 -6.40
C ALA A 66 1.66 -1.73 -6.52
N GLU A 67 1.95 -1.27 -7.74
CA GLU A 67 2.70 -0.03 -7.96
C GLU A 67 1.93 1.22 -7.51
N ILE A 68 0.61 1.25 -7.69
CA ILE A 68 -0.25 2.34 -7.18
C ILE A 68 -0.16 2.39 -5.66
N MET A 69 -0.29 1.25 -4.97
CA MET A 69 -0.21 1.20 -3.50
C MET A 69 1.17 1.61 -2.97
N LYS A 70 2.26 1.19 -3.63
CA LYS A 70 3.62 1.63 -3.26
C LYS A 70 3.78 3.15 -3.36
N LYS A 71 3.26 3.77 -4.43
CA LYS A 71 3.29 5.24 -4.59
C LYS A 71 2.54 5.95 -3.47
N LYS A 72 1.40 5.41 -3.05
CA LYS A 72 0.63 5.95 -1.92
C LYS A 72 1.39 5.82 -0.60
N CYS A 73 1.92 4.63 -0.31
CA CYS A 73 2.77 4.40 0.87
C CYS A 73 3.95 5.37 0.93
N LYS A 74 4.61 5.61 -0.21
CA LYS A 74 5.70 6.59 -0.32
C LYS A 74 5.24 8.02 -0.04
N SER A 75 4.06 8.41 -0.52
CA SER A 75 3.51 9.74 -0.25
C SER A 75 3.16 9.95 1.24
N HIS A 76 2.77 8.87 1.93
CA HIS A 76 2.48 8.87 3.37
C HIS A 76 3.72 8.77 4.25
N SER A 77 4.83 8.24 3.74
CA SER A 77 6.08 8.02 4.49
C SER A 77 6.96 9.27 4.68
N LYS A 78 6.39 10.48 4.62
CA LYS A 78 7.18 11.73 4.61
C LYS A 78 7.70 12.14 5.98
#